data_AF-A0A1J4TKE3-F1
#
_entry.id   AF-A0A1J4TKE3-F1
#
_cell.length_a   1.000
_cell.length_b   1.000
_cell.length_c   1.000
_cell.angle_alpha   90.00
_cell.angle_beta   90.00
_cell.angle_gamma   90.00
#
_symmetry.space_group_name_H-M   'P 1'
#
loop_
_entity.id
_entity.type
_entity.pdbx_description
1 polymer ?
#
loop_
_entity_poly.entity_id
_entity_poly.type
_entity_poly.pdbx_seq_one_letter_code
_entity_poly.pdbx_strand_id
1 'polypeptide(L)' 'MGASMKEAAVRLIVVEHPLMMILAIILITVGFSKHKKKASDKEKFKTIALFYGLALLFVLSKIPWHQWFTK' A
#
# COMPACT_ATOMS: atom_id res chain seq x y z
N MET A 1 8.44 -25.51 7.08
CA MET A 1 7.69 -24.26 7.38
C MET A 1 7.77 -23.79 8.84
N GLY A 2 8.40 -24.53 9.77
CA GLY A 2 8.54 -24.10 11.18
C GLY A 2 9.78 -23.24 11.51
N ALA A 3 10.74 -23.11 10.59
CA ALA A 3 11.98 -22.35 10.81
C ALA A 3 11.80 -20.83 10.67
N SER A 4 10.77 -20.37 9.97
CA SER A 4 10.55 -18.95 9.63
C SER A 4 9.93 -18.11 10.75
N MET A 5 9.49 -18.73 11.86
CA MET A 5 8.93 -18.02 13.02
C MET A 5 9.95 -17.64 14.09
N LYS A 6 11.18 -18.20 14.03
CA LYS A 6 12.26 -17.87 14.98
C LYS A 6 12.92 -16.53 14.65
N GLU A 7 12.92 -16.13 13.39
CA GLU A 7 13.53 -14.89 12.92
C GLU A 7 12.48 -13.78 12.83
N ALA A 8 12.51 -12.83 13.78
CA ALA A 8 11.57 -11.71 13.83
C ALA A 8 11.54 -10.89 12.52
N ALA A 9 12.68 -10.75 11.87
CA ALA A 9 12.82 -10.02 10.60
C ALA A 9 12.03 -10.67 9.44
N VAL A 10 11.99 -12.01 9.39
CA VAL A 10 11.30 -12.76 8.33
C VAL A 10 9.78 -12.71 8.53
N ARG A 11 9.31 -12.75 9.79
CA ARG A 11 7.87 -12.66 10.10
C ARG A 11 7.31 -11.27 9.80
N LEU A 12 8.05 -10.21 10.10
CA LEU A 12 7.64 -8.83 9.81
C LEU A 12 7.45 -8.62 8.30
N ILE A 13 8.40 -9.08 7.48
CA ILE A 13 8.30 -8.96 6.02
C ILE A 13 7.21 -9.87 5.45
N VAL A 14 7.15 -11.14 5.84
CA VAL A 14 6.24 -12.11 5.20
C VAL A 14 4.78 -11.88 5.60
N VAL A 15 4.50 -11.31 6.78
CA VAL A 15 3.11 -11.12 7.27
C VAL A 15 2.64 -9.67 7.17
N GLU A 16 3.45 -8.69 7.56
CA GLU A 16 2.98 -7.28 7.54
C GLU A 16 3.00 -6.68 6.13
N HIS A 17 3.86 -7.18 5.25
CA HIS A 17 3.91 -6.71 3.86
C HIS A 17 2.62 -7.04 3.11
N PRO A 18 2.13 -8.30 3.04
CA PRO A 18 0.87 -8.59 2.38
C PRO A 18 -0.33 -7.91 3.05
N LEU A 19 -0.33 -7.75 4.38
CA LEU A 19 -1.38 -7.00 5.09
C LEU A 19 -1.51 -5.55 4.60
N MET A 20 -0.39 -4.86 4.46
CA MET A 20 -0.39 -3.48 3.96
C MET A 20 -0.65 -3.38 2.46
N MET A 21 -0.25 -4.38 1.67
CA MET A 21 -0.66 -4.47 0.27
C MET A 21 -2.18 -4.63 0.12
N ILE A 22 -2.82 -5.42 0.99
CA ILE A 22 -4.28 -5.55 1.01
C ILE A 22 -4.94 -4.20 1.35
N LEU A 23 -4.44 -3.48 2.37
CA LEU A 23 -4.93 -2.14 2.70
C LEU A 23 -4.76 -1.15 1.53
N ALA A 24 -3.62 -1.19 0.84
CA ALA A 24 -3.38 -0.36 -0.34
C ALA A 24 -4.37 -0.68 -1.48
N ILE A 25 -4.66 -1.96 -1.74
CA ILE A 25 -5.64 -2.39 -2.75
C ILE A 25 -7.06 -1.93 -2.37
N ILE A 26 -7.43 -2.01 -1.09
CA ILE A 26 -8.72 -1.50 -0.61
C ILE A 26 -8.82 0.00 -0.85
N LEU A 27 -7.79 0.78 -0.50
CA LEU A 27 -7.73 2.22 -0.74
C LEU A 27 -7.86 2.58 -2.23
N ILE A 28 -7.17 1.86 -3.11
CA ILE A 28 -7.25 2.04 -4.56
C ILE A 28 -8.67 1.73 -5.05
N THR A 29 -9.25 0.62 -4.61
CA THR A 29 -10.59 0.16 -5.02
C THR A 29 -11.68 1.15 -4.56
N VAL A 30 -11.58 1.63 -3.32
CA VAL A 30 -12.49 2.66 -2.77
C VAL A 30 -12.28 4.00 -3.46
N GLY A 31 -11.03 4.40 -3.71
CA GLY A 31 -10.69 5.62 -4.44
C GLY A 31 -11.29 5.62 -5.85
N PHE A 32 -11.19 4.50 -6.55
CA PHE A 32 -11.81 4.31 -7.87
C PHE A 32 -13.34 4.32 -7.78
N SER A 33 -13.94 3.68 -6.78
CA SER A 33 -15.39 3.71 -6.58
C SER A 33 -15.91 5.13 -6.29
N LYS A 34 -15.17 5.92 -5.52
CA LYS A 34 -15.50 7.32 -5.22
C LYS A 34 -15.32 8.26 -6.41
N HIS A 35 -14.31 8.04 -7.26
CA HIS A 35 -14.11 8.88 -8.45
C HIS A 35 -15.31 8.82 -9.40
N LYS A 36 -15.89 7.62 -9.60
CA LYS A 36 -17.05 7.44 -10.48
C LYS A 36 -18.31 8.15 -9.99
N LYS A 37 -18.45 8.34 -8.67
CA LYS A 37 -19.63 8.97 -8.06
C LYS A 37 -19.58 10.50 -8.02
N LYS A 38 -18.46 11.13 -8.41
CA LYS A 38 -18.32 12.59 -8.39
C LYS A 38 -18.75 13.20 -9.72
N ALA A 39 -19.60 14.24 -9.66
CA ALA A 39 -20.18 14.87 -10.84
C ALA A 39 -19.23 15.86 -11.54
N SER A 40 -18.31 16.51 -10.80
CA SER A 40 -17.38 17.50 -11.34
C SER A 40 -16.00 16.90 -11.63
N ASP A 41 -15.46 17.10 -12.83
CA ASP A 41 -14.15 16.56 -13.25
C ASP A 41 -13.01 17.01 -12.35
N LYS A 42 -13.06 18.24 -11.83
CA LYS A 42 -12.05 18.77 -10.89
C LYS A 42 -12.01 17.96 -9.59
N GLU A 43 -13.17 17.50 -9.12
CA GLU A 43 -13.25 16.68 -7.91
C GLU A 43 -12.90 15.21 -8.17
N LYS A 44 -13.14 14.68 -9.37
CA LYS A 44 -12.75 13.30 -9.76
C LYS A 44 -11.23 13.14 -9.70
N PHE A 45 -10.50 14.05 -10.35
CA PHE A 45 -9.03 14.04 -10.35
C PHE A 45 -8.45 14.27 -8.95
N LYS A 46 -9.02 15.20 -8.17
CA LYS A 46 -8.57 15.44 -6.79
C LYS A 46 -8.78 14.20 -5.91
N THR A 47 -9.88 13.48 -6.08
CA THR A 47 -10.17 12.26 -5.31
C THR A 47 -9.21 11.14 -5.71
N ILE A 48 -9.02 10.87 -7.00
CA ILE A 48 -8.04 9.87 -7.47
C ILE A 48 -6.64 10.20 -6.99
N ALA A 49 -6.17 11.44 -7.17
CA ALA A 49 -4.82 11.84 -6.80
C ALA A 49 -4.55 11.64 -5.30
N LEU A 50 -5.54 11.93 -4.45
CA LEU A 50 -5.39 11.79 -3.01
C LEU A 50 -5.43 10.32 -2.56
N PHE A 51 -6.35 9.51 -3.11
CA PHE A 51 -6.44 8.08 -2.78
C PHE A 51 -5.27 7.26 -3.35
N TYR A 52 -4.88 7.53 -4.60
CA TYR A 52 -3.73 6.86 -5.22
C TYR A 52 -2.41 7.35 -4.61
N GLY A 53 -2.31 8.64 -4.27
CA GLY A 53 -1.14 9.17 -3.56
C GLY A 53 -0.95 8.51 -2.19
N LEU A 54 -2.03 8.35 -1.42
CA LEU A 54 -1.99 7.62 -0.15
C LEU A 54 -1.63 6.15 -0.34
N ALA A 55 -2.24 5.47 -1.31
CA ALA A 55 -1.91 4.07 -1.60
C ALA A 55 -0.44 3.90 -2.00
N LEU A 56 0.09 4.80 -2.83
CA LEU A 56 1.50 4.82 -3.23
C LEU A 56 2.42 5.00 -2.01
N LEU A 57 2.06 5.88 -1.08
CA LEU A 57 2.82 6.14 0.14
C LEU A 57 2.88 4.90 1.04
N PHE A 58 1.76 4.17 1.16
CA PHE A 58 1.70 2.88 1.86
C PHE A 58 2.60 1.82 1.20
N VAL A 59 2.57 1.73 -0.13
CA VAL A 59 3.42 0.80 -0.89
C VAL A 59 4.90 1.16 -0.70
N LEU A 60 5.30 2.42 -0.87
CA LEU A 60 6.68 2.87 -0.66
C LEU A 60 7.15 2.64 0.78
N SER A 61 6.29 2.87 1.78
CA SER A 61 6.64 2.65 3.19
C SER A 61 6.95 1.19 3.50
N LYS A 62 6.44 0.24 2.70
CA LYS A 62 6.65 -1.19 2.88
C LYS A 62 7.79 -1.78 2.05
N ILE A 63 8.42 -0.98 1.18
CA ILE A 63 9.65 -1.39 0.50
C ILE A 63 10.77 -1.46 1.55
N PRO A 64 11.50 -2.58 1.66
CA PRO A 64 12.59 -2.72 2.60
C PRO A 64 13.82 -1.95 2.09
N TRP A 65 13.80 -0.62 2.24
CA TRP A 65 14.87 0.30 1.81
C TRP A 65 16.25 -0.10 2.34
N HIS A 66 16.29 -0.63 3.57
CA HIS A 66 17.53 -1.16 4.16
C HIS A 66 18.15 -2.29 3.33
N GLN A 67 17.36 -3.15 2.68
CA GLN A 67 17.90 -4.22 1.85
C GLN A 67 18.44 -3.71 0.50
N TRP A 68 17.98 -2.54 0.05
CA TRP A 68 18.42 -1.95 -1.22
C TRP A 68 19.64 -1.04 -1.05
N PHE A 69 19.80 -0.41 0.12
CA PHE A 69 20.96 0.42 0.44
C PHE A 69 22.08 -0.32 1.17
N THR A 70 21.94 -1.64 1.38
CA THR A 70 23.05 -2.49 1.81
C THR A 70 24.08 -2.60 0.68
N LYS A 71 25.25 -1.99 0.90
CA LYS A 71 26.50 -2.31 0.20
C LYS A 71 27.14 -3.55 0.82
#